data_AF-A0A1F7A523-F1
#
_entry.id   AF-A0A1F7A523-F1
#
_cell.length_a   1.000
_cell.length_b   1.000
_cell.length_c   1.000
_cell.angle_alpha   90.00
_cell.angle_beta   90.00
_cell.angle_gamma   90.00
#
_symmetry.space_group_name_H-M   'P 1'
#
loop_
_entity.id
_entity.type
_entity.pdbx_description
1 polymer ?
#
loop_
_entity_poly.entity_id
_entity_poly.type
_entity_poly.pdbx_seq_one_letter_code
_entity_poly.pdbx_strand_id
1 'polypeptide(L)'
;MDENAIASGIGGTDNLCTGSTAVAASITNGLLTLNRTGENQSKIINNTAYSIVANTSNSDYTVALELEFPPADPNNAWMCACNADPSNPFRCLYTNQQPNQGFINFFVKRNEITSAWFQTLGGSSWASDNIQSKIPFATCSLPTCNPALMLRDPSGTVDSAGFPLVNTGAIVTSDSSGVYIHEVDGRSSAVQGQALGVRVPLENYDYFYNKFGASAQTLTNLQKPIVGSDNLGVYLYSGNLNIDQTNSWNLNNTEQIIVFVDGNLTIDDTVGGENRLTTVASGGDGFLMFVVRGDLTISANVGYDNIYTNAATANVANVEGVFVADGLITIAGQTGVTDKKFIGAGTFVGWDGVDLQRNFDDGVSPELNSAAATEVFIFRPDFIINAPRQIKSAQMSWREIEPSF
;
A
#
# COMPACT_ATOMS: atom_id res chain seq x y z
N MET A 1 -27.30 2.37 4.31
CA MET A 1 -25.89 2.25 3.92
C MET A 1 -25.24 1.48 5.04
N ASP A 2 -24.72 0.31 4.73
CA ASP A 2 -23.94 -0.49 5.66
C ASP A 2 -23.09 -1.47 4.84
N GLU A 3 -21.78 -1.24 4.80
CA GLU A 3 -20.81 -2.07 4.11
C GLU A 3 -20.66 -3.46 4.78
N ASN A 4 -21.03 -3.57 6.05
CA ASN A 4 -20.89 -4.76 6.88
C ASN A 4 -22.19 -5.57 6.98
N ALA A 5 -23.19 -5.27 6.13
CA ALA A 5 -24.43 -6.00 6.10
C ALA A 5 -24.19 -7.47 5.70
N ILE A 6 -24.71 -8.40 6.49
CA ILE A 6 -24.55 -9.84 6.28
C ILE A 6 -25.89 -10.50 5.99
N ALA A 7 -25.88 -11.55 5.17
CA ALA A 7 -27.06 -12.37 4.96
C ALA A 7 -27.39 -13.17 6.24
N SER A 8 -28.62 -13.07 6.73
CA SER A 8 -29.10 -13.86 7.86
C SER A 8 -29.72 -15.15 7.36
N GLY A 9 -29.03 -16.28 7.54
CA GLY A 9 -29.52 -17.62 7.21
C GLY A 9 -28.45 -18.53 6.59
N ILE A 10 -28.82 -19.75 6.21
CA ILE A 10 -27.91 -20.74 5.62
C ILE A 10 -27.90 -20.51 4.09
N GLY A 11 -26.96 -19.69 3.60
CA GLY A 11 -26.51 -19.56 2.20
C GLY A 11 -27.55 -19.51 1.06
N GLY A 12 -27.62 -18.40 0.31
CA GLY A 12 -28.46 -18.24 -0.89
C GLY A 12 -29.13 -16.86 -0.98
N THR A 13 -29.71 -16.51 -2.14
CA THR A 13 -30.42 -15.23 -2.39
C THR A 13 -31.78 -15.13 -1.67
N ASP A 14 -32.15 -16.16 -0.91
CA ASP A 14 -33.38 -16.24 -0.11
C ASP A 14 -33.25 -15.54 1.26
N ASN A 15 -32.03 -15.30 1.72
CA ASN A 15 -31.78 -14.80 3.07
C ASN A 15 -32.02 -13.30 3.17
N LEU A 16 -32.76 -12.85 4.18
CA LEU A 16 -32.83 -11.41 4.46
C LEU A 16 -31.47 -10.92 4.96
N CYS A 17 -31.07 -9.74 4.54
CA CYS A 17 -29.85 -9.11 5.03
C CYS A 17 -30.11 -8.43 6.38
N THR A 18 -29.14 -8.53 7.28
CA THR A 18 -29.12 -7.81 8.56
C THR A 18 -27.94 -6.84 8.56
N GLY A 19 -28.23 -5.59 8.92
CA GLY A 19 -27.25 -4.50 8.98
C GLY A 19 -27.86 -3.25 9.62
N SER A 20 -27.03 -2.24 9.85
CA SER A 20 -27.40 -0.91 10.32
C SER A 20 -28.35 -0.22 9.35
N THR A 21 -29.45 0.31 9.89
CA THR A 21 -30.45 1.11 9.15
C THR A 21 -30.40 2.59 9.54
N ALA A 22 -29.39 3.00 10.31
CA ALA A 22 -29.27 4.36 10.84
C ALA A 22 -29.10 5.43 9.74
N VAL A 23 -28.53 5.06 8.59
CA VAL A 23 -28.29 5.96 7.45
C VAL A 23 -28.93 5.39 6.19
N ALA A 24 -29.92 6.08 5.64
CA ALA A 24 -30.56 5.69 4.39
C ALA A 24 -29.79 6.25 3.18
N ALA A 25 -29.57 5.42 2.16
CA ALA A 25 -28.97 5.86 0.90
C ALA A 25 -30.06 6.42 -0.03
N SER A 26 -29.84 7.61 -0.59
CA SER A 26 -30.71 8.15 -1.64
C SER A 26 -30.27 7.60 -2.99
N ILE A 27 -31.12 6.79 -3.61
CA ILE A 27 -30.88 6.21 -4.94
C ILE A 27 -31.62 7.06 -5.96
N THR A 28 -30.91 7.44 -7.03
CA THR A 28 -31.47 8.11 -8.21
C THR A 28 -31.47 7.10 -9.37
N ASN A 29 -32.55 7.05 -10.15
CA ASN A 29 -32.70 6.17 -11.31
C ASN A 29 -32.57 4.67 -11.03
N GLY A 30 -32.72 4.22 -9.78
CA GLY A 30 -32.74 2.79 -9.47
C GLY A 30 -34.00 2.13 -10.03
N LEU A 31 -33.89 0.92 -10.56
CA LEU A 31 -35.02 0.11 -11.01
C LEU A 31 -35.33 -0.97 -9.99
N LEU A 32 -36.44 -0.82 -9.28
CA LEU A 32 -36.98 -1.88 -8.44
C LEU A 32 -37.86 -2.78 -9.29
N THR A 33 -37.61 -4.09 -9.25
CA THR A 33 -38.42 -5.10 -9.93
C THR A 33 -38.98 -6.11 -8.94
N LEU A 34 -40.19 -6.59 -9.23
CA LEU A 34 -40.88 -7.65 -8.53
C LEU A 34 -41.34 -8.67 -9.57
N ASN A 35 -40.75 -9.86 -9.52
CA ASN A 35 -40.91 -10.89 -10.55
C ASN A 35 -41.41 -12.20 -9.95
N ARG A 36 -42.39 -12.81 -10.61
CA ARG A 36 -42.91 -14.17 -10.38
C ARG A 36 -43.38 -14.74 -11.73
N THR A 37 -43.48 -16.05 -11.85
CA THR A 37 -44.14 -16.65 -13.03
C THR A 37 -45.56 -16.09 -13.20
N GLY A 38 -45.81 -15.45 -14.35
CA GLY A 38 -47.09 -14.83 -14.69
C GLY A 38 -47.30 -13.41 -14.14
N GLU A 39 -46.32 -12.83 -13.44
CA GLU A 39 -46.40 -11.48 -12.89
C GLU A 39 -45.04 -10.79 -12.88
N ASN A 40 -44.96 -9.62 -13.51
CA ASN A 40 -43.77 -8.77 -13.50
C ASN A 40 -44.21 -7.32 -13.26
N GLN A 41 -43.62 -6.68 -12.26
CA GLN A 41 -43.81 -5.27 -11.95
C GLN A 41 -42.45 -4.60 -11.85
N SER A 42 -42.36 -3.37 -12.31
CA SER A 42 -41.13 -2.58 -12.17
C SER A 42 -41.45 -1.12 -11.87
N LYS A 43 -40.54 -0.46 -11.15
CA LYS A 43 -40.69 0.94 -10.74
C LYS A 43 -39.33 1.60 -10.61
N ILE A 44 -39.21 2.78 -11.20
CA ILE A 44 -38.04 3.64 -10.99
C ILE A 44 -38.16 4.30 -9.62
N ILE A 45 -37.07 4.28 -8.85
CA ILE A 45 -36.96 4.86 -7.52
C ILE A 45 -35.98 6.04 -7.52
N ASN A 46 -36.37 7.12 -6.84
CA ASN A 46 -35.62 8.38 -6.74
C ASN A 46 -35.58 8.88 -5.28
N ASN A 47 -35.62 7.98 -4.31
CA ASN A 47 -35.70 8.33 -2.88
C ASN A 47 -35.23 7.15 -1.99
N THR A 48 -35.25 7.34 -0.67
CA THR A 48 -34.80 6.38 0.35
C THR A 48 -35.80 5.28 0.68
N ALA A 49 -37.08 5.44 0.31
CA ALA A 49 -38.14 4.46 0.57
C ALA A 49 -39.11 4.37 -0.62
N TYR A 50 -39.60 3.16 -0.87
CA TYR A 50 -40.44 2.86 -2.02
C TYR A 50 -41.37 1.67 -1.77
N SER A 51 -42.44 1.61 -2.54
CA SER A 51 -43.40 0.51 -2.55
C SER A 51 -43.69 0.06 -3.98
N ILE A 52 -43.77 -1.26 -4.14
CA ILE A 52 -44.23 -1.97 -5.34
C ILE A 52 -45.35 -2.91 -4.91
N VAL A 53 -46.44 -2.95 -5.67
CA VAL A 53 -47.65 -3.69 -5.29
C VAL A 53 -47.63 -5.04 -5.99
N ALA A 54 -47.74 -6.10 -5.21
CA ALA A 54 -47.99 -7.45 -5.71
C ALA A 54 -49.48 -7.65 -5.96
N ASN A 55 -49.85 -8.32 -7.06
CA ASN A 55 -51.23 -8.65 -7.39
C ASN A 55 -51.73 -9.90 -6.65
N THR A 56 -50.82 -10.68 -6.07
CA THR A 56 -51.13 -11.88 -5.27
C THR A 56 -50.41 -11.84 -3.94
N SER A 57 -50.74 -12.77 -3.03
CA SER A 57 -50.08 -12.92 -1.71
C SER A 57 -49.11 -14.12 -1.66
N ASN A 58 -48.63 -14.58 -2.81
CA ASN A 58 -47.74 -15.73 -2.92
C ASN A 58 -46.34 -15.44 -2.36
N SER A 59 -45.58 -16.48 -1.99
CA SER A 59 -44.30 -16.37 -1.29
C SER A 59 -43.06 -16.66 -2.17
N ASP A 60 -43.19 -16.62 -3.49
CA ASP A 60 -42.17 -16.99 -4.48
C ASP A 60 -41.76 -15.79 -5.34
N TYR A 61 -41.96 -14.56 -4.84
CA TYR A 61 -41.51 -13.37 -5.56
C TYR A 61 -40.01 -13.21 -5.46
N THR A 62 -39.42 -12.81 -6.57
CA THR A 62 -38.07 -12.27 -6.64
C THR A 62 -38.16 -10.75 -6.65
N VAL A 63 -37.64 -10.11 -5.61
CA VAL A 63 -37.49 -8.65 -5.54
C VAL A 63 -36.04 -8.32 -5.91
N ALA A 64 -35.85 -7.51 -6.93
CA ALA A 64 -34.52 -7.03 -7.31
C ALA A 64 -34.46 -5.52 -7.29
N LEU A 65 -33.41 -4.98 -6.70
CA LEU A 65 -33.03 -3.58 -6.87
C LEU A 65 -31.87 -3.53 -7.86
N GLU A 66 -32.12 -2.98 -9.04
CA GLU A 66 -31.10 -2.70 -10.04
C GLU A 66 -30.67 -1.24 -9.89
N LEU A 67 -29.41 -1.04 -9.55
CA LEU A 67 -28.79 0.27 -9.45
C LEU A 67 -28.37 0.71 -10.87
N GLU A 68 -28.28 2.01 -11.10
CA GLU A 68 -28.01 2.58 -12.44
C GLU A 68 -26.74 1.98 -13.05
N PHE A 69 -26.88 1.36 -14.23
CA PHE A 69 -25.76 0.79 -14.99
C PHE A 69 -25.92 1.08 -16.50
N PRO A 70 -24.91 1.68 -17.16
CA PRO A 70 -23.69 2.20 -16.56
C PRO A 70 -23.98 3.38 -15.62
N PRO A 71 -23.34 3.46 -14.44
CA PRO A 71 -23.56 4.56 -13.51
C PRO A 71 -23.14 5.90 -14.13
N ALA A 72 -23.90 6.96 -13.86
CA ALA A 72 -23.55 8.31 -14.32
C ALA A 72 -22.19 8.78 -13.77
N ASP A 73 -21.83 8.32 -12.57
CA ASP A 73 -20.51 8.44 -11.96
C ASP A 73 -20.00 7.03 -11.54
N PRO A 74 -19.11 6.41 -12.32
CA PRO A 74 -18.54 5.10 -12.02
C PRO A 74 -17.75 5.03 -10.70
N ASN A 75 -17.22 6.17 -10.24
CA ASN A 75 -16.36 6.25 -9.06
C ASN A 75 -17.18 6.35 -7.77
N ASN A 76 -18.42 6.83 -7.87
CA ASN A 76 -19.36 6.91 -6.75
C ASN A 76 -20.57 5.99 -6.93
N ALA A 77 -20.47 4.98 -7.78
CA ALA A 77 -21.59 4.09 -8.04
C ALA A 77 -22.01 3.35 -6.76
N TRP A 78 -23.31 3.21 -6.56
CA TRP A 78 -23.84 2.33 -5.52
C TRP A 78 -23.72 0.88 -5.97
N MET A 79 -23.32 -0.01 -5.07
CA MET A 79 -23.39 -1.45 -5.26
C MET A 79 -24.05 -2.14 -4.08
N CYS A 80 -24.43 -3.40 -4.27
CA CYS A 80 -25.06 -4.19 -3.22
C CYS A 80 -24.04 -4.61 -2.19
N ALA A 81 -24.27 -4.24 -0.93
CA ALA A 81 -23.45 -4.69 0.20
C ALA A 81 -23.80 -6.12 0.60
N CYS A 82 -25.05 -6.54 0.39
CA CYS A 82 -25.55 -7.86 0.74
C CYS A 82 -26.50 -8.39 -0.34
N ASN A 83 -26.48 -9.72 -0.55
CA ASN A 83 -27.18 -10.43 -1.62
C ASN A 83 -27.01 -9.81 -3.02
N ALA A 84 -25.78 -9.44 -3.36
CA ALA A 84 -25.43 -9.06 -4.71
C ALA A 84 -25.65 -10.26 -5.67
N ASP A 85 -26.21 -10.01 -6.85
CA ASP A 85 -26.24 -10.97 -7.94
C ASP A 85 -24.78 -11.33 -8.31
N PRO A 86 -24.37 -12.61 -8.28
CA PRO A 86 -23.00 -13.02 -8.59
C PRO A 86 -22.52 -12.60 -9.98
N SER A 87 -23.46 -12.37 -10.91
CA SER A 87 -23.18 -11.91 -12.27
C SER A 87 -23.23 -10.39 -12.43
N ASN A 88 -23.79 -9.65 -11.46
CA ASN A 88 -23.94 -8.20 -11.52
C ASN A 88 -23.97 -7.57 -10.10
N PRO A 89 -22.86 -6.97 -9.60
CA PRO A 89 -22.80 -6.40 -8.26
C PRO A 89 -23.68 -5.15 -8.05
N PHE A 90 -24.21 -4.57 -9.13
CA PHE A 90 -25.16 -3.46 -9.11
C PHE A 90 -26.62 -3.92 -8.94
N ARG A 91 -26.85 -5.23 -8.80
CA ARG A 91 -28.18 -5.82 -8.69
C ARG A 91 -28.31 -6.59 -7.38
N CYS A 92 -29.20 -6.13 -6.51
CA CYS A 92 -29.41 -6.73 -5.19
C CYS A 92 -30.64 -7.63 -5.30
N LEU A 93 -30.53 -8.91 -4.94
CA LEU A 93 -31.56 -9.90 -5.21
C LEU A 93 -32.07 -10.55 -3.92
N TYR A 94 -33.39 -10.53 -3.74
CA TYR A 94 -34.07 -11.33 -2.73
C TYR A 94 -35.08 -12.24 -3.41
N THR A 95 -34.89 -13.56 -3.28
CA THR A 95 -35.80 -14.59 -3.81
C THR A 95 -36.73 -15.12 -2.72
N ASN A 96 -37.83 -15.78 -3.12
CA ASN A 96 -38.80 -16.37 -2.19
C ASN A 96 -39.41 -15.39 -1.18
N GLN A 97 -39.69 -14.16 -1.63
CA GLN A 97 -40.28 -13.11 -0.82
C GLN A 97 -41.81 -13.19 -0.87
N GLN A 98 -42.46 -12.89 0.26
CA GLN A 98 -43.91 -12.82 0.37
C GLN A 98 -44.38 -11.37 0.58
N PRO A 99 -45.42 -10.92 -0.13
CA PRO A 99 -46.05 -9.64 0.12
C PRO A 99 -46.55 -9.53 1.56
N ASN A 100 -46.38 -8.35 2.16
CA ASN A 100 -46.81 -7.99 3.53
C ASN A 100 -45.98 -8.58 4.70
N GLN A 101 -44.75 -9.07 4.46
CA GLN A 101 -43.84 -9.51 5.54
C GLN A 101 -43.09 -8.37 6.26
N GLY A 102 -43.41 -7.11 5.96
CA GLY A 102 -42.73 -5.93 6.50
C GLY A 102 -41.80 -5.27 5.48
N PHE A 103 -40.89 -4.43 5.97
CA PHE A 103 -39.92 -3.73 5.11
C PHE A 103 -38.77 -4.67 4.73
N ILE A 104 -38.50 -4.79 3.43
CA ILE A 104 -37.27 -5.39 2.92
C ILE A 104 -36.25 -4.26 2.77
N ASN A 105 -35.16 -4.33 3.53
CA ASN A 105 -34.07 -3.37 3.42
C ASN A 105 -33.07 -3.86 2.38
N PHE A 106 -32.74 -2.99 1.43
CA PHE A 106 -31.60 -3.19 0.55
C PHE A 106 -30.39 -2.52 1.19
N PHE A 107 -29.34 -3.30 1.43
CA PHE A 107 -28.09 -2.77 1.93
C PHE A 107 -27.18 -2.51 0.74
N VAL A 108 -26.83 -1.24 0.59
CA VAL A 108 -25.93 -0.75 -0.45
C VAL A 108 -24.69 -0.15 0.19
N LYS A 109 -23.57 -0.29 -0.51
CA LYS A 109 -22.29 0.35 -0.21
C LYS A 109 -21.82 1.10 -1.44
N ARG A 110 -20.84 1.98 -1.26
CA ARG A 110 -20.15 2.58 -2.41
C ARG A 110 -19.30 1.52 -3.08
N ASN A 111 -19.11 1.67 -4.38
CA ASN A 111 -18.12 0.91 -5.12
C ASN A 111 -16.72 1.29 -4.61
N GLU A 112 -16.26 0.63 -3.55
CA GLU A 112 -14.90 0.76 -3.03
C GLU A 112 -13.93 0.08 -4.00
N ILE A 113 -13.51 0.81 -5.03
CA ILE A 113 -12.51 0.31 -5.99
C ILE A 113 -11.08 0.56 -5.46
N THR A 114 -10.89 1.26 -4.35
CA THR A 114 -9.62 1.96 -4.11
C THR A 114 -9.12 1.73 -2.69
N SER A 115 -8.72 0.49 -2.40
CA SER A 115 -7.74 0.28 -1.34
C SER A 115 -6.49 1.11 -1.65
N ALA A 116 -5.87 1.65 -0.60
CA ALA A 116 -4.56 2.24 -0.70
C ALA A 116 -3.57 1.25 -1.35
N TRP A 117 -2.60 1.80 -2.07
CA TRP A 117 -1.66 1.02 -2.86
C TRP A 117 -0.33 1.74 -2.94
N PHE A 118 0.73 0.95 -3.08
CA PHE A 118 2.09 1.46 -3.13
C PHE A 118 2.73 1.23 -4.50
N GLN A 119 3.77 2.01 -4.78
CA GLN A 119 4.51 1.96 -6.03
C GLN A 119 6.02 2.05 -5.79
N THR A 120 6.82 1.43 -6.64
CA THR A 120 8.27 1.57 -6.66
C THR A 120 8.74 2.28 -7.94
N LEU A 121 9.77 3.13 -7.84
CA LEU A 121 10.39 3.81 -8.97
C LEU A 121 11.83 3.31 -9.12
N GLY A 122 12.12 2.68 -10.27
CA GLY A 122 13.46 2.20 -10.65
C GLY A 122 13.99 0.97 -9.90
N GLY A 123 13.33 0.55 -8.81
CA GLY A 123 13.80 -0.51 -7.92
C GLY A 123 12.95 -1.76 -7.94
N SER A 124 13.58 -2.88 -7.57
CA SER A 124 12.90 -4.15 -7.33
C SER A 124 12.31 -4.20 -5.92
N SER A 125 11.27 -5.01 -5.73
CA SER A 125 10.70 -5.34 -4.43
C SER A 125 10.78 -6.85 -4.22
N TRP A 126 11.06 -7.28 -2.99
CA TRP A 126 11.09 -8.70 -2.64
C TRP A 126 10.29 -8.97 -1.36
N ALA A 127 9.61 -10.12 -1.32
CA ALA A 127 9.00 -10.64 -0.09
C ALA A 127 9.21 -12.16 0.00
N SER A 128 9.29 -12.71 1.23
CA SER A 128 9.27 -14.16 1.40
C SER A 128 7.91 -14.72 0.98
N ASP A 129 6.83 -14.05 1.38
CA ASP A 129 5.47 -14.46 1.08
C ASP A 129 4.89 -13.60 -0.05
N ASN A 130 3.91 -12.76 0.26
CA ASN A 130 3.13 -12.05 -0.74
C ASN A 130 3.62 -10.61 -0.92
N ILE A 131 3.53 -10.12 -2.15
CA ILE A 131 3.54 -8.69 -2.45
C ILE A 131 2.14 -8.31 -2.91
N GLN A 132 1.46 -7.45 -2.18
CA GLN A 132 0.10 -7.03 -2.49
C GLN A 132 0.03 -5.51 -2.60
N SER A 133 -0.34 -5.02 -3.79
CA SER A 133 -0.59 -3.60 -4.06
C SER A 133 -1.71 -3.51 -5.09
N LYS A 134 -2.95 -3.34 -4.63
CA LYS A 134 -4.12 -3.42 -5.51
C LYS A 134 -4.31 -2.11 -6.25
N ILE A 135 -3.81 -2.06 -7.48
CA ILE A 135 -3.81 -0.85 -8.30
C ILE A 135 -5.20 -0.64 -8.90
N PRO A 136 -5.83 0.52 -8.68
CA PRO A 136 -7.17 0.81 -9.17
C PRO A 136 -7.13 1.24 -10.64
N PHE A 137 -6.78 0.31 -11.54
CA PHE A 137 -6.54 0.60 -12.97
C PHE A 137 -7.70 1.30 -13.69
N ALA A 138 -8.95 1.01 -13.32
CA ALA A 138 -10.12 1.62 -13.95
C ALA A 138 -10.21 3.14 -13.74
N THR A 139 -9.60 3.63 -12.66
CA THR A 139 -9.68 5.03 -12.22
C THR A 139 -8.31 5.73 -12.20
N CYS A 140 -7.23 4.95 -12.10
CA CYS A 140 -5.85 5.41 -12.18
C CYS A 140 -5.43 5.52 -13.65
N SER A 141 -5.57 6.72 -14.22
CA SER A 141 -5.17 7.00 -15.60
C SER A 141 -4.12 8.11 -15.69
N LEU A 142 -3.27 8.02 -16.71
CA LEU A 142 -2.32 9.07 -17.06
C LEU A 142 -3.04 10.38 -17.41
N PRO A 143 -2.41 11.55 -17.19
CA PRO A 143 -1.04 11.74 -16.70
C PRO A 143 -0.93 11.78 -15.17
N THR A 144 -2.05 11.80 -14.46
CA THR A 144 -2.09 12.01 -13.01
C THR A 144 -1.75 10.76 -12.21
N CYS A 145 -2.02 9.58 -12.78
CA CYS A 145 -1.81 8.30 -12.15
C CYS A 145 -1.23 7.30 -13.16
N ASN A 146 -0.15 6.61 -12.82
CA ASN A 146 0.42 5.56 -13.65
C ASN A 146 0.09 4.19 -13.02
N PRO A 147 -0.81 3.39 -13.62
CA PRO A 147 -1.32 2.17 -12.99
C PRO A 147 -0.33 1.00 -13.17
N ALA A 148 0.77 1.07 -12.43
CA ALA A 148 1.80 0.03 -12.41
C ALA A 148 2.44 -0.05 -11.01
N LEU A 149 2.83 -1.25 -10.59
CA LEU A 149 3.53 -1.46 -9.31
C LEU A 149 4.94 -0.87 -9.37
N MET A 150 5.59 -0.99 -10.53
CA MET A 150 6.97 -0.59 -10.77
C MET A 150 7.06 0.34 -11.96
N LEU A 151 7.47 1.56 -11.69
CA LEU A 151 7.77 2.57 -12.69
C LEU A 151 9.26 2.66 -12.96
N ARG A 152 9.59 3.40 -14.02
CA ARG A 152 10.96 3.85 -14.27
C ARG A 152 11.48 4.69 -13.10
N ASP A 153 12.79 4.91 -13.09
CA ASP A 153 13.42 5.85 -12.18
C ASP A 153 12.82 7.28 -12.34
N PRO A 154 13.02 8.18 -11.37
CA PRO A 154 12.56 9.57 -11.47
C PRO A 154 13.01 10.32 -12.74
N SER A 155 14.10 9.88 -13.38
CA SER A 155 14.61 10.50 -14.62
C SER A 155 13.89 10.00 -15.87
N GLY A 156 12.99 9.02 -15.74
CA GLY A 156 12.28 8.38 -16.85
C GLY A 156 13.20 7.51 -17.72
N THR A 157 14.34 7.06 -17.19
CA THR A 157 15.33 6.27 -17.92
C THR A 157 14.67 4.99 -18.44
N VAL A 158 14.80 4.73 -19.74
CA VAL A 158 14.27 3.51 -20.36
C VAL A 158 14.91 2.28 -19.70
N ASP A 159 14.12 1.24 -19.45
CA ASP A 159 14.56 -0.02 -18.83
C ASP A 159 15.11 0.11 -17.40
N SER A 160 14.82 1.21 -16.70
CA SER A 160 15.22 1.37 -15.30
C SER A 160 14.25 0.77 -14.29
N ALA A 161 13.02 0.40 -14.69
CA ALA A 161 12.05 -0.22 -13.78
C ALA A 161 12.56 -1.56 -13.24
N GLY A 162 12.33 -1.83 -11.95
CA GLY A 162 12.75 -3.07 -11.31
C GLY A 162 11.80 -4.25 -11.57
N PHE A 163 11.93 -5.31 -10.75
CA PHE A 163 11.06 -6.49 -10.80
C PHE A 163 10.55 -6.88 -9.41
N PRO A 164 9.26 -7.27 -9.27
CA PRO A 164 8.78 -7.90 -8.05
C PRO A 164 9.26 -9.35 -8.00
N LEU A 165 9.74 -9.75 -6.83
CA LEU A 165 10.31 -11.07 -6.57
C LEU A 165 9.65 -11.64 -5.31
N VAL A 166 9.26 -12.91 -5.34
CA VAL A 166 8.76 -13.60 -4.14
C VAL A 166 9.44 -14.95 -3.96
N ASN A 167 9.55 -15.42 -2.72
CA ASN A 167 10.04 -16.76 -2.43
C ASN A 167 8.92 -17.78 -2.62
N THR A 168 7.91 -17.80 -1.74
CA THR A 168 6.84 -18.82 -1.72
C THR A 168 5.43 -18.28 -1.94
N GLY A 169 5.21 -16.96 -1.92
CA GLY A 169 3.89 -16.38 -2.10
C GLY A 169 3.58 -15.92 -3.53
N ALA A 170 2.68 -14.95 -3.62
CA ALA A 170 2.15 -14.41 -4.87
C ALA A 170 2.30 -12.89 -4.94
N ILE A 171 2.27 -12.38 -6.17
CA ILE A 171 2.24 -10.95 -6.45
C ILE A 171 0.83 -10.59 -6.92
N VAL A 172 0.15 -9.76 -6.16
CA VAL A 172 -1.25 -9.39 -6.38
C VAL A 172 -1.33 -7.89 -6.63
N THR A 173 -1.61 -7.54 -7.89
CA THR A 173 -1.70 -6.13 -8.34
C THR A 173 -3.11 -5.67 -8.72
N SER A 174 -4.08 -6.59 -8.77
CA SER A 174 -5.48 -6.26 -9.03
C SER A 174 -6.43 -7.31 -8.44
N ASP A 175 -7.69 -6.92 -8.28
CA ASP A 175 -8.78 -7.83 -7.88
C ASP A 175 -9.45 -8.53 -9.07
N SER A 176 -9.24 -8.05 -10.30
CA SER A 176 -10.05 -8.42 -11.47
C SER A 176 -9.24 -9.02 -12.62
N SER A 177 -8.20 -9.79 -12.33
CA SER A 177 -7.36 -10.56 -13.27
C SER A 177 -6.28 -9.80 -14.07
N GLY A 178 -6.15 -8.48 -13.87
CA GLY A 178 -5.05 -7.69 -14.45
C GLY A 178 -3.72 -7.87 -13.67
N VAL A 179 -2.61 -7.87 -14.39
CA VAL A 179 -1.26 -7.83 -13.78
C VAL A 179 -0.64 -6.48 -14.13
N TYR A 180 -0.66 -5.55 -13.18
CA TYR A 180 -0.19 -4.18 -13.34
C TYR A 180 1.21 -4.02 -12.73
N ILE A 181 2.16 -4.81 -13.23
CA ILE A 181 3.54 -4.74 -12.70
C ILE A 181 4.29 -3.55 -13.29
N HIS A 182 4.22 -3.37 -14.61
CA HIS A 182 4.95 -2.33 -15.34
C HIS A 182 4.01 -1.48 -16.18
N GLU A 183 4.48 -0.29 -16.57
CA GLU A 183 3.78 0.63 -17.48
C GLU A 183 3.52 -0.03 -18.85
N VAL A 184 2.41 0.31 -19.52
CA VAL A 184 2.00 -0.29 -20.81
C VAL A 184 3.07 -0.12 -21.90
N ASP A 185 3.76 1.01 -21.91
CA ASP A 185 4.83 1.34 -22.85
C ASP A 185 6.22 0.88 -22.33
N GLY A 186 6.23 0.26 -21.14
CA GLY A 186 7.41 -0.14 -20.39
C GLY A 186 8.02 -1.47 -20.83
N ARG A 187 7.26 -2.36 -21.52
CA ARG A 187 7.73 -3.53 -22.30
C ARG A 187 6.55 -4.39 -22.80
N SER A 188 6.39 -4.55 -24.11
CA SER A 188 5.51 -5.58 -24.71
C SER A 188 5.94 -7.03 -24.39
N SER A 189 7.06 -7.23 -23.70
CA SER A 189 7.63 -8.52 -23.28
C SER A 189 7.52 -8.82 -21.78
N ALA A 190 6.95 -7.93 -20.95
CA ALA A 190 6.99 -8.03 -19.48
C ALA A 190 5.66 -8.43 -18.81
N VAL A 191 4.70 -9.02 -19.56
CA VAL A 191 3.46 -9.60 -19.00
C VAL A 191 3.74 -10.64 -17.90
N GLN A 192 4.98 -11.13 -17.81
CA GLN A 192 5.51 -12.02 -16.76
C GLN A 192 6.80 -11.49 -16.12
N GLY A 193 6.98 -10.16 -16.02
CA GLY A 193 8.14 -9.50 -15.43
C GLY A 193 8.22 -9.64 -13.91
N GLN A 194 8.16 -10.87 -13.40
CA GLN A 194 8.23 -11.23 -11.99
C GLN A 194 9.00 -12.52 -11.83
N ALA A 195 9.55 -12.77 -10.64
CA ALA A 195 10.15 -14.07 -10.32
C ALA A 195 9.56 -14.66 -9.04
N LEU A 196 9.33 -15.97 -9.06
CA LEU A 196 8.88 -16.77 -7.92
C LEU A 196 10.01 -17.72 -7.51
N GLY A 197 10.04 -18.17 -6.26
CA GLY A 197 11.08 -19.07 -5.75
C GLY A 197 12.43 -18.39 -5.48
N VAL A 198 12.46 -17.05 -5.39
CA VAL A 198 13.69 -16.31 -5.12
C VAL A 198 13.97 -16.31 -3.62
N ARG A 199 15.01 -17.03 -3.21
CA ARG A 199 15.51 -17.01 -1.84
C ARG A 199 16.67 -16.03 -1.72
N VAL A 200 16.49 -15.00 -0.91
CA VAL A 200 17.57 -14.08 -0.53
C VAL A 200 18.21 -14.53 0.78
N PRO A 201 19.53 -14.32 0.96
CA PRO A 201 20.18 -14.58 2.24
C PRO A 201 19.70 -13.61 3.32
N LEU A 202 19.61 -14.09 4.56
CA LEU A 202 19.28 -13.25 5.72
C LEU A 202 20.49 -12.39 6.08
N GLU A 203 20.34 -11.07 5.98
CA GLU A 203 21.33 -10.06 6.37
C GLU A 203 20.69 -9.16 7.43
N ASN A 204 20.63 -9.66 8.66
CA ASN A 204 19.96 -9.04 9.80
C ASN A 204 20.94 -8.22 10.67
N TYR A 205 20.47 -7.71 11.81
CA TYR A 205 21.25 -6.94 12.76
C TYR A 205 22.54 -7.65 13.14
N ASP A 206 22.46 -8.91 13.56
CA ASP A 206 23.62 -9.69 13.98
C ASP A 206 24.62 -9.90 12.84
N TYR A 207 24.15 -10.11 11.61
CA TYR A 207 25.03 -10.20 10.44
C TYR A 207 25.87 -8.92 10.24
N PHE A 208 25.22 -7.75 10.24
CA PHE A 208 25.93 -6.48 10.08
C PHE A 208 26.76 -6.12 11.32
N TYR A 209 26.26 -6.39 12.52
CA TYR A 209 26.97 -6.11 13.76
C TYR A 209 28.23 -6.98 13.90
N ASN A 210 28.21 -8.22 13.43
CA ASN A 210 29.42 -9.05 13.38
C ASN A 210 30.48 -8.48 12.41
N LYS A 211 30.07 -7.80 11.33
CA LYS A 211 30.99 -7.16 10.38
C LYS A 211 31.56 -5.82 10.87
N PHE A 212 30.76 -5.01 11.56
CA PHE A 212 31.10 -3.61 11.87
C PHE A 212 31.14 -3.28 13.37
N GLY A 213 30.57 -4.12 14.22
CA GLY A 213 30.37 -3.84 15.65
C GLY A 213 31.68 -3.56 16.39
N ALA A 214 32.79 -4.17 15.99
CA ALA A 214 34.12 -3.89 16.55
C ALA A 214 34.60 -2.44 16.29
N SER A 215 34.12 -1.80 15.22
CA SER A 215 34.39 -0.39 14.89
C SER A 215 33.31 0.57 15.37
N ALA A 216 32.20 0.07 15.92
CA ALA A 216 31.07 0.88 16.32
C ALA A 216 31.40 1.72 17.56
N GLN A 217 31.18 3.03 17.47
CA GLN A 217 31.30 3.97 18.57
C GLN A 217 29.93 4.18 19.23
N THR A 218 29.87 4.40 20.53
CA THR A 218 28.59 4.70 21.20
C THR A 218 28.04 6.04 20.73
N LEU A 219 26.81 6.03 20.22
CA LEU A 219 26.02 7.22 19.96
C LEU A 219 25.30 7.62 21.26
N THR A 220 25.66 8.77 21.81
CA THR A 220 25.20 9.20 23.16
C THR A 220 24.00 10.13 23.14
N ASN A 221 23.62 10.64 21.97
CA ASN A 221 22.48 11.52 21.79
C ASN A 221 21.74 11.18 20.49
N LEU A 222 20.55 11.76 20.30
CA LEU A 222 19.71 11.50 19.13
C LEU A 222 20.13 12.28 17.88
N GLN A 223 21.17 13.12 17.97
CA GLN A 223 21.62 14.00 16.88
C GLN A 223 22.57 13.24 15.96
N LYS A 224 22.56 13.60 14.67
CA LYS A 224 23.53 13.09 13.70
C LYS A 224 24.95 13.40 14.20
N PRO A 225 25.84 12.41 14.35
CA PRO A 225 27.23 12.65 14.75
C PRO A 225 27.98 13.38 13.64
N ILE A 226 29.02 14.13 14.04
CA ILE A 226 29.94 14.78 13.09
C ILE A 226 30.93 13.73 12.62
N VAL A 227 30.96 13.50 11.31
CA VAL A 227 31.88 12.56 10.67
C VAL A 227 32.84 13.35 9.78
N GLY A 228 34.13 12.99 9.80
CA GLY A 228 35.11 13.57 8.88
C GLY A 228 34.84 13.13 7.44
N SER A 229 35.21 13.96 6.47
CA SER A 229 34.89 13.79 5.04
C SER A 229 35.40 12.50 4.38
N ASP A 230 36.33 11.78 5.02
CA ASP A 230 36.99 10.59 4.44
C ASP A 230 36.75 9.31 5.25
N ASN A 231 35.89 9.34 6.28
CA ASN A 231 35.72 8.20 7.19
C ASN A 231 34.29 7.71 7.25
N LEU A 232 34.13 6.40 7.16
CA LEU A 232 32.92 5.71 7.58
C LEU A 232 32.75 5.89 9.09
N GLY A 233 31.68 6.58 9.49
CA GLY A 233 31.23 6.62 10.88
C GLY A 233 30.36 5.41 11.17
N VAL A 234 30.78 4.54 12.09
CA VAL A 234 29.97 3.42 12.57
C VAL A 234 29.57 3.70 14.01
N TYR A 235 28.27 3.65 14.29
CA TYR A 235 27.72 4.00 15.58
C TYR A 235 26.80 2.92 16.14
N LEU A 236 26.75 2.80 17.47
CA LEU A 236 25.83 1.95 18.21
C LEU A 236 25.02 2.83 19.18
N TYR A 237 23.70 2.79 19.03
CA TYR A 237 22.76 3.39 19.96
C TYR A 237 22.08 2.28 20.77
N SER A 238 22.14 2.39 22.11
CA SER A 238 21.51 1.42 23.02
C SER A 238 20.11 1.90 23.40
N GLY A 239 19.08 1.15 23.02
CA GLY A 239 17.68 1.50 23.21
C GLY A 239 17.01 2.03 21.93
N ASN A 240 15.86 2.69 22.11
CA ASN A 240 15.03 3.18 21.01
C ASN A 240 15.53 4.53 20.49
N LEU A 241 15.76 4.61 19.19
CA LEU A 241 16.19 5.83 18.50
C LEU A 241 14.97 6.52 17.87
N ASN A 242 14.75 7.79 18.21
CA ASN A 242 13.75 8.63 17.55
C ASN A 242 14.43 9.70 16.70
N ILE A 243 13.98 9.85 15.45
CA ILE A 243 14.39 10.90 14.52
C ILE A 243 13.16 11.74 14.18
N ASP A 244 13.27 13.04 14.41
CA ASP A 244 12.26 14.03 14.10
C ASP A 244 12.86 15.29 13.46
N GLN A 245 12.03 16.31 13.21
CA GLN A 245 12.43 17.54 12.56
C GLN A 245 13.45 18.39 13.38
N THR A 246 13.55 18.14 14.69
CA THR A 246 14.50 18.81 15.60
C THR A 246 15.86 18.11 15.67
N ASN A 247 15.93 16.86 15.20
CA ASN A 247 17.16 16.07 15.14
C ASN A 247 17.31 15.33 13.81
N SER A 248 16.90 15.95 12.70
CA SER A 248 16.98 15.39 11.34
C SER A 248 18.41 14.98 10.95
N TRP A 249 18.52 13.91 10.16
CA TRP A 249 19.79 13.35 9.70
C TRP A 249 20.04 13.70 8.24
N ASN A 250 20.64 14.87 8.02
CA ASN A 250 21.00 15.36 6.69
C ASN A 250 22.49 15.15 6.45
N LEU A 251 22.81 14.28 5.49
CA LEU A 251 24.19 13.95 5.12
C LEU A 251 24.59 14.70 3.85
N ASN A 252 25.81 15.23 3.87
CA ASN A 252 26.43 15.74 2.66
C ASN A 252 26.94 14.59 1.76
N ASN A 253 27.42 14.90 0.56
CA ASN A 253 27.84 13.91 -0.42
C ASN A 253 29.22 13.28 -0.12
N THR A 254 29.82 13.55 1.03
CA THR A 254 31.08 12.94 1.50
C THR A 254 30.91 12.16 2.81
N GLU A 255 29.75 12.25 3.46
CA GLU A 255 29.51 11.60 4.74
C GLU A 255 28.99 10.17 4.55
N GLN A 256 29.63 9.22 5.24
CA GLN A 256 29.18 7.83 5.30
C GLN A 256 28.90 7.44 6.74
N ILE A 257 27.67 7.04 7.04
CA ILE A 257 27.24 6.69 8.39
C ILE A 257 26.46 5.37 8.40
N ILE A 258 26.86 4.46 9.29
CA ILE A 258 26.09 3.27 9.68
C ILE A 258 25.73 3.39 11.15
N VAL A 259 24.46 3.20 11.48
CA VAL A 259 23.95 3.25 12.85
C VAL A 259 23.30 1.92 13.19
N PHE A 260 23.84 1.24 14.19
CA PHE A 260 23.21 0.10 14.86
C PHE A 260 22.29 0.61 15.96
N VAL A 261 21.03 0.22 15.91
CA VAL A 261 20.02 0.54 16.93
C VAL A 261 19.66 -0.75 17.67
N ASP A 262 20.13 -0.87 18.91
CA ASP A 262 19.78 -1.96 19.82
C ASP A 262 18.42 -1.69 20.49
N GLY A 263 17.39 -1.68 19.68
CA GLY A 263 16.01 -1.30 20.02
C GLY A 263 15.21 -1.02 18.76
N ASN A 264 14.18 -0.19 18.89
CA ASN A 264 13.35 0.25 17.77
C ASN A 264 13.83 1.59 17.19
N LEU A 265 13.54 1.82 15.91
CA LEU A 265 13.73 3.11 15.25
C LEU A 265 12.37 3.73 14.95
N THR A 266 12.13 4.96 15.41
CA THR A 266 10.95 5.74 15.05
C THR A 266 11.36 7.00 14.29
N ILE A 267 10.75 7.23 13.13
CA ILE A 267 10.91 8.43 12.33
C ILE A 267 9.56 9.16 12.32
N ASP A 268 9.51 10.38 12.86
CA ASP A 268 8.26 11.13 13.05
C ASP A 268 8.43 12.60 12.66
N ASP A 269 7.40 13.18 12.06
CA ASP A 269 7.32 14.63 11.86
C ASP A 269 6.34 15.19 12.88
N THR A 270 6.81 15.44 14.10
CA THR A 270 5.93 15.79 15.23
C THR A 270 5.14 17.08 15.03
N VAL A 271 5.54 17.93 14.07
CA VAL A 271 4.83 19.15 13.68
C VAL A 271 3.98 19.00 12.42
N GLY A 272 4.07 17.86 11.72
CA GLY A 272 3.32 17.54 10.50
C GLY A 272 3.66 18.44 9.31
N GLY A 273 4.88 18.97 9.26
CA GLY A 273 5.31 20.04 8.35
C GLY A 273 5.83 19.58 6.98
N GLU A 274 5.55 18.36 6.56
CA GLU A 274 6.07 17.74 5.33
C GLU A 274 7.61 17.71 5.28
N ASN A 275 8.24 17.50 6.45
CA ASN A 275 9.68 17.59 6.60
C ASN A 275 10.43 16.44 5.91
N ARG A 276 11.68 16.71 5.53
CA ARG A 276 12.66 15.69 5.11
C ARG A 276 13.53 15.35 6.32
N LEU A 277 13.26 14.19 6.91
CA LEU A 277 13.80 13.77 8.21
C LEU A 277 15.16 13.10 8.08
N THR A 278 15.39 12.38 6.99
CA THR A 278 16.72 11.90 6.61
C THR A 278 16.99 12.21 5.15
N THR A 279 18.18 12.74 4.83
CA THR A 279 18.57 13.08 3.46
C THR A 279 20.02 12.70 3.21
N VAL A 280 20.33 12.26 1.98
CA VAL A 280 21.70 11.96 1.57
C VAL A 280 21.96 12.63 0.22
N ALA A 281 22.80 13.66 0.22
CA ALA A 281 23.13 14.40 -1.00
C ALA A 281 23.77 13.48 -2.06
N SER A 282 23.30 13.60 -3.30
CA SER A 282 23.78 12.83 -4.45
C SER A 282 25.10 13.37 -5.02
N GLY A 283 25.75 12.60 -5.90
CA GLY A 283 26.92 13.05 -6.66
C GLY A 283 28.26 12.99 -5.92
N GLY A 284 28.37 12.17 -4.89
CA GLY A 284 29.61 11.86 -4.17
C GLY A 284 29.52 10.48 -3.51
N ASP A 285 30.24 10.28 -2.40
CA ASP A 285 30.31 9.03 -1.64
C ASP A 285 29.28 8.94 -0.50
N GLY A 286 28.31 9.87 -0.43
CA GLY A 286 27.28 9.93 0.62
C GLY A 286 26.56 8.58 0.83
N PHE A 287 26.46 8.14 2.09
CA PHE A 287 25.81 6.88 2.45
C PHE A 287 25.23 6.92 3.87
N LEU A 288 23.95 6.58 4.04
CA LEU A 288 23.31 6.46 5.35
C LEU A 288 22.66 5.08 5.48
N MET A 289 22.98 4.37 6.55
CA MET A 289 22.34 3.10 6.87
C MET A 289 21.94 3.02 8.34
N PHE A 290 20.72 2.56 8.59
CA PHE A 290 20.25 2.15 9.91
C PHE A 290 20.04 0.65 9.92
N VAL A 291 20.60 -0.01 10.93
CA VAL A 291 20.44 -1.45 11.19
C VAL A 291 19.79 -1.59 12.56
N VAL A 292 18.55 -2.05 12.59
CA VAL A 292 17.65 -1.99 13.74
C VAL A 292 17.34 -3.40 14.21
N ARG A 293 17.58 -3.68 15.50
CA ARG A 293 17.32 -5.00 16.09
C ARG A 293 15.83 -5.27 16.29
N GLY A 294 15.04 -4.23 16.51
CA GLY A 294 13.59 -4.32 16.63
C GLY A 294 12.87 -3.81 15.39
N ASP A 295 11.77 -3.11 15.62
CA ASP A 295 10.90 -2.57 14.57
C ASP A 295 11.38 -1.19 14.10
N LEU A 296 11.03 -0.86 12.86
CA LEU A 296 11.14 0.49 12.33
C LEU A 296 9.73 1.03 12.05
N THR A 297 9.40 2.16 12.65
CA THR A 297 8.13 2.85 12.42
C THR A 297 8.37 4.22 11.81
N ILE A 298 7.79 4.46 10.63
CA ILE A 298 7.62 5.79 10.07
C ILE A 298 6.20 6.25 10.41
N SER A 299 6.08 7.33 11.17
CA SER A 299 4.80 7.75 11.73
C SER A 299 3.82 8.27 10.66
N ALA A 300 2.55 8.34 11.06
CA ALA A 300 1.49 8.91 10.23
C ALA A 300 1.70 10.40 9.89
N ASN A 301 2.56 11.12 10.62
CA ASN A 301 2.81 12.53 10.34
C ASN A 301 3.85 12.75 9.22
N VAL A 302 4.60 11.72 8.83
CA VAL A 302 5.65 11.81 7.81
C VAL A 302 5.08 11.65 6.41
N GLY A 303 5.03 12.73 5.64
CA GLY A 303 4.59 12.69 4.25
C GLY A 303 4.01 14.02 3.79
N TYR A 304 3.29 13.98 2.66
CA TYR A 304 2.65 15.13 2.03
C TYR A 304 1.13 15.07 2.15
N ASP A 305 0.48 16.20 2.44
CA ASP A 305 -0.99 16.30 2.47
C ASP A 305 -1.61 16.11 1.08
N ASN A 306 -0.83 16.43 0.04
CA ASN A 306 -1.25 16.27 -1.34
C ASN A 306 -0.86 14.89 -1.89
N ILE A 307 -1.85 14.04 -2.20
CA ILE A 307 -1.63 12.73 -2.82
C ILE A 307 -0.97 12.83 -4.22
N TYR A 308 -1.11 13.97 -4.90
CA TYR A 308 -0.51 14.24 -6.21
C TYR A 308 0.94 14.73 -6.13
N THR A 309 1.55 14.79 -4.94
CA THR A 309 2.98 15.12 -4.83
C THR A 309 3.80 14.16 -5.70
N ASN A 310 4.50 14.74 -6.67
CA ASN A 310 5.18 13.98 -7.71
C ASN A 310 6.49 13.40 -7.18
N ALA A 311 6.53 12.08 -6.99
CA ALA A 311 7.71 11.35 -6.53
C ALA A 311 8.92 11.43 -7.49
N ALA A 312 8.74 11.86 -8.75
CA ALA A 312 9.84 12.11 -9.67
C ALA A 312 10.52 13.48 -9.46
N THR A 313 9.96 14.34 -8.60
CA THR A 313 10.56 15.65 -8.32
C THR A 313 11.84 15.47 -7.49
N ALA A 314 12.90 16.17 -7.86
CA ALA A 314 14.16 16.09 -7.13
C ALA A 314 13.97 16.54 -5.67
N ASN A 315 14.63 15.86 -4.73
CA ASN A 315 14.60 16.18 -3.30
C ASN A 315 13.20 16.10 -2.64
N VAL A 316 12.33 15.22 -3.14
CA VAL A 316 10.95 15.06 -2.64
C VAL A 316 10.80 13.92 -1.61
N ALA A 317 11.83 13.13 -1.36
CA ALA A 317 11.72 12.05 -0.38
C ALA A 317 11.75 12.61 1.05
N ASN A 318 10.81 12.16 1.89
CA ASN A 318 10.75 12.48 3.31
C ASN A 318 11.86 11.75 4.08
N VAL A 319 12.18 10.53 3.66
CA VAL A 319 13.13 9.64 4.31
C VAL A 319 14.05 9.03 3.25
N GLU A 320 15.34 9.28 3.38
CA GLU A 320 16.38 8.72 2.51
C GLU A 320 17.38 7.86 3.30
N GLY A 321 17.75 6.70 2.77
CA GLY A 321 18.79 5.83 3.35
C GLY A 321 18.60 4.34 3.06
N VAL A 322 19.45 3.53 3.69
CA VAL A 322 19.30 2.07 3.74
C VAL A 322 18.80 1.70 5.14
N PHE A 323 17.61 1.15 5.23
CA PHE A 323 16.97 0.77 6.48
C PHE A 323 16.82 -0.75 6.51
N VAL A 324 17.44 -1.38 7.49
CA VAL A 324 17.34 -2.82 7.75
C VAL A 324 16.81 -2.99 9.15
N ALA A 325 15.65 -3.62 9.30
CA ALA A 325 15.03 -3.97 10.56
C ALA A 325 14.88 -5.49 10.63
N ASP A 326 15.26 -6.08 11.77
CA ASP A 326 15.00 -7.49 12.04
C ASP A 326 13.49 -7.73 12.23
N GLY A 327 12.81 -6.77 12.83
CA GLY A 327 11.36 -6.77 12.99
C GLY A 327 10.60 -6.22 11.78
N LEU A 328 9.45 -5.64 12.06
CA LEU A 328 8.54 -5.07 11.08
C LEU A 328 8.97 -3.65 10.67
N ILE A 329 8.90 -3.35 9.38
CA ILE A 329 8.85 -1.95 8.91
C ILE A 329 7.39 -1.54 8.80
N THR A 330 6.98 -0.53 9.55
CA THR A 330 5.63 0.04 9.49
C THR A 330 5.67 1.45 8.92
N ILE A 331 4.95 1.68 7.83
CA ILE A 331 4.56 3.02 7.38
C ILE A 331 3.16 3.27 7.92
N ALA A 332 3.09 3.90 9.09
CA ALA A 332 1.86 4.00 9.87
C ALA A 332 0.86 4.95 9.21
N GLY A 333 -0.41 4.55 9.20
CA GLY A 333 -1.55 5.41 8.83
C GLY A 333 -2.36 5.84 10.05
N GLN A 334 -3.36 6.68 9.83
CA GLN A 334 -4.27 7.15 10.87
C GLN A 334 -5.72 6.84 10.51
N THR A 335 -6.42 6.15 11.40
CA THR A 335 -7.82 5.77 11.18
C THR A 335 -8.75 6.99 11.22
N GLY A 336 -9.64 7.09 10.22
CA GLY A 336 -10.72 8.09 10.19
C GLY A 336 -10.29 9.49 9.77
N VAL A 337 -9.09 9.64 9.21
CA VAL A 337 -8.60 10.88 8.59
C VAL A 337 -7.87 10.53 7.30
N THR A 338 -7.78 11.49 6.37
CA THR A 338 -6.90 11.35 5.21
C THR A 338 -5.45 11.29 5.67
N ASP A 339 -4.75 10.22 5.31
CA ASP A 339 -3.31 10.09 5.57
C ASP A 339 -2.45 11.02 4.71
N LYS A 340 -1.17 11.11 5.09
CA LYS A 340 -0.15 11.77 4.27
C LYS A 340 0.50 10.78 3.32
N LYS A 341 0.88 11.27 2.14
CA LYS A 341 1.57 10.50 1.11
C LYS A 341 3.01 10.35 1.51
N PHE A 342 3.44 9.11 1.70
CA PHE A 342 4.81 8.81 2.06
C PHE A 342 5.67 8.65 0.81
N ILE A 343 6.83 9.34 0.79
CA ILE A 343 7.85 9.13 -0.24
C ILE A 343 9.19 8.79 0.44
N GLY A 344 9.60 7.54 0.31
CA GLY A 344 10.89 7.04 0.80
C GLY A 344 11.87 6.82 -0.35
N ALA A 345 13.16 7.12 -0.16
CA ALA A 345 14.19 6.83 -1.16
C ALA A 345 15.35 6.00 -0.61
N GLY A 346 15.66 4.90 -1.28
CA GLY A 346 16.73 3.99 -0.91
C GLY A 346 16.26 2.55 -0.80
N THR A 347 16.66 1.89 0.28
CA THR A 347 16.42 0.45 0.49
C THR A 347 15.74 0.26 1.84
N PHE A 348 14.64 -0.48 1.87
CA PHE A 348 13.86 -0.76 3.08
C PHE A 348 13.69 -2.27 3.21
N VAL A 349 14.22 -2.85 4.29
CA VAL A 349 14.21 -4.29 4.55
C VAL A 349 13.67 -4.52 5.96
N GLY A 350 12.48 -5.11 6.06
CA GLY A 350 11.94 -5.63 7.32
C GLY A 350 11.87 -7.15 7.22
N TRP A 351 12.65 -7.85 8.05
CA TRP A 351 12.76 -9.30 7.95
C TRP A 351 11.51 -10.04 8.43
N ASP A 352 10.79 -9.49 9.40
CA ASP A 352 9.45 -9.97 9.79
C ASP A 352 8.33 -9.43 8.89
N GLY A 353 8.62 -8.41 8.08
CA GLY A 353 7.72 -7.91 7.04
C GLY A 353 7.78 -6.40 6.81
N VAL A 354 6.94 -5.94 5.88
CA VAL A 354 6.69 -4.52 5.62
C VAL A 354 5.17 -4.32 5.65
N ASP A 355 4.72 -3.44 6.53
CA ASP A 355 3.31 -3.09 6.74
C ASP A 355 3.07 -1.64 6.30
N LEU A 356 2.19 -1.48 5.31
CA LEU A 356 1.87 -0.21 4.69
C LEU A 356 0.41 0.11 5.01
N GLN A 357 0.22 1.11 5.87
CA GLN A 357 -1.07 1.37 6.49
C GLN A 357 -1.69 2.70 6.04
N ARG A 358 -1.08 3.44 5.10
CA ARG A 358 -1.63 4.73 4.69
C ARG A 358 -2.94 4.52 3.96
N ASN A 359 -3.89 5.42 4.20
CA ASN A 359 -5.16 5.46 3.53
C ASN A 359 -5.60 6.90 3.30
N PHE A 360 -5.80 7.30 2.04
CA PHE A 360 -6.33 8.62 1.72
C PHE A 360 -7.86 8.69 1.72
N ASP A 361 -8.53 7.60 2.09
CA ASP A 361 -9.96 7.59 2.37
C ASP A 361 -10.24 8.03 3.81
N ASP A 362 -10.94 9.15 3.96
CA ASP A 362 -11.41 9.68 5.24
C ASP A 362 -12.77 9.09 5.68
N GLY A 363 -13.30 8.12 4.92
CA GLY A 363 -14.63 7.54 5.12
C GLY A 363 -15.76 8.40 4.55
N VAL A 364 -15.44 9.52 3.90
CA VAL A 364 -16.40 10.42 3.23
C VAL A 364 -16.11 10.50 1.73
N SER A 365 -14.84 10.39 1.32
CA SER A 365 -14.38 10.46 -0.08
C SER A 365 -13.31 9.40 -0.41
N PRO A 366 -13.71 8.17 -0.78
CA PRO A 366 -12.77 7.09 -1.16
C PRO A 366 -12.00 7.35 -2.47
N GLU A 367 -12.30 8.47 -3.14
CA GLU A 367 -11.82 8.84 -4.48
C GLU A 367 -10.31 9.14 -4.54
N LEU A 368 -9.65 9.44 -3.42
CA LEU A 368 -8.24 9.87 -3.47
C LEU A 368 -7.30 8.69 -3.70
N ASN A 369 -7.55 7.52 -3.10
CA ASN A 369 -6.75 6.31 -3.34
C ASN A 369 -6.77 5.86 -4.82
N SER A 370 -7.83 6.21 -5.58
CA SER A 370 -7.89 5.97 -7.04
C SER A 370 -6.89 6.79 -7.84
N ALA A 371 -6.46 7.93 -7.30
CA ALA A 371 -5.88 8.99 -8.07
C ALA A 371 -4.34 8.96 -8.06
N ALA A 372 -3.72 8.33 -7.06
CA ALA A 372 -2.28 8.12 -6.96
C ALA A 372 -1.95 7.10 -5.87
N ALA A 373 -0.74 6.53 -5.91
CA ALA A 373 -0.22 5.69 -4.83
C ALA A 373 -0.03 6.50 -3.54
N THR A 374 -0.40 5.89 -2.42
CA THR A 374 -0.32 6.44 -1.07
C THR A 374 1.09 6.37 -0.50
N GLU A 375 1.84 5.32 -0.86
CA GLU A 375 3.26 5.15 -0.55
C GLU A 375 4.07 4.95 -1.82
N VAL A 376 5.19 5.68 -1.93
CA VAL A 376 6.11 5.56 -3.07
C VAL A 376 7.53 5.34 -2.59
N PHE A 377 8.18 4.32 -3.13
CA PHE A 377 9.57 3.99 -2.84
C PHE A 377 10.46 4.24 -4.05
N ILE A 378 11.46 5.11 -3.89
CA ILE A 378 12.38 5.51 -4.96
C ILE A 378 13.69 4.76 -4.77
N PHE A 379 14.15 4.04 -5.79
CA PHE A 379 15.43 3.38 -5.73
C PHE A 379 16.60 4.37 -5.85
N ARG A 380 17.60 4.21 -4.98
CA ARG A 380 18.86 4.99 -4.98
C ARG A 380 20.03 4.10 -5.37
N PRO A 381 20.33 3.93 -6.68
CA PRO A 381 21.43 3.07 -7.13
C PRO A 381 22.79 3.57 -6.63
N ASP A 382 22.92 4.87 -6.38
CA ASP A 382 24.12 5.47 -5.78
C ASP A 382 24.42 4.89 -4.39
N PHE A 383 23.43 4.47 -3.60
CA PHE A 383 23.71 3.81 -2.31
C PHE A 383 24.42 2.46 -2.48
N ILE A 384 24.13 1.71 -3.55
CA ILE A 384 24.86 0.47 -3.85
C ILE A 384 26.30 0.80 -4.24
N ILE A 385 26.50 1.84 -5.05
CA ILE A 385 27.83 2.28 -5.50
C ILE A 385 28.65 2.84 -4.34
N ASN A 386 28.02 3.55 -3.42
CA ASN A 386 28.68 4.26 -2.32
C ASN A 386 28.83 3.39 -1.06
N ALA A 387 28.06 2.31 -0.93
CA ALA A 387 28.11 1.44 0.24
C ALA A 387 29.57 1.02 0.59
N PRO A 388 29.95 1.04 1.87
CA PRO A 388 31.26 0.57 2.30
C PRO A 388 31.61 -0.82 1.77
N ARG A 389 32.88 -1.05 1.46
CA ARG A 389 33.35 -2.31 0.86
C ARG A 389 32.94 -3.56 1.65
N GLN A 390 32.87 -3.45 2.97
CA GLN A 390 32.50 -4.51 3.89
C GLN A 390 31.01 -4.90 3.77
N ILE A 391 30.13 -3.98 3.34
CA ILE A 391 28.72 -4.29 3.03
C ILE A 391 28.67 -5.09 1.72
N LYS A 392 29.45 -4.69 0.71
CA LYS A 392 29.49 -5.32 -0.61
C LYS A 392 30.13 -6.72 -0.62
N SER A 393 30.69 -7.17 0.49
CA SER A 393 31.33 -8.49 0.55
C SER A 393 30.28 -9.60 0.56
N ALA A 394 30.43 -10.55 -0.36
CA ALA A 394 29.55 -11.71 -0.45
C ALA A 394 29.57 -12.52 0.86
N GLN A 395 28.42 -13.11 1.22
CA GLN A 395 28.32 -14.02 2.36
C GLN A 395 29.24 -15.25 2.25
N MET A 396 29.66 -15.60 1.04
CA MET A 396 30.58 -16.70 0.78
C MET A 396 31.96 -16.17 0.40
N SER A 397 32.94 -16.31 1.29
CA SER A 397 34.35 -16.16 0.96
C SER A 397 34.95 -17.52 0.63
N TRP A 398 35.34 -17.73 -0.63
CA TRP A 398 36.18 -18.86 -0.99
C TRP A 398 37.60 -18.62 -0.46
N ARG A 399 38.15 -19.60 0.26
CA ARG A 399 39.55 -19.61 0.69
C ARG A 399 40.16 -20.95 0.31
N GLU A 400 41.20 -20.90 -0.53
CA GLU A 400 42.02 -22.07 -0.80
C GLU A 400 42.77 -22.46 0.48
N ILE A 401 42.63 -23.72 0.89
CA ILE A 401 43.39 -24.28 2.00
C ILE A 401 44.53 -25.07 1.36
N GLU A 402 45.77 -24.63 1.62
CA GLU A 402 46.96 -25.35 1.17
C GLU A 402 46.95 -26.77 1.77
N PRO A 403 46.96 -27.84 0.97
CA PRO A 403 47.07 -29.19 1.49
C PRO A 403 48.45 -29.36 2.15
N SER A 404 48.48 -29.57 3.46
CA SER A 404 49.71 -30.05 4.12
C SER A 404 49.90 -31.52 3.77
N PHE A 405 50.97 -31.86 3.04
CA PHE A 405 51.39 -33.24 2.78
C PHE A 405 52.34 -33.75 3.86
#